data_AF-A0A8H6VGF9-F1
#
_entry.id   AF-A0A8H6VGF9-F1
#
_cell.length_a   1.000
_cell.length_b   1.000
_cell.length_c   1.000
_cell.angle_alpha   90.00
_cell.angle_beta   90.00
_cell.angle_gamma   90.00
#
_symmetry.space_group_name_H-M   'P 1'
#
loop_
_entity.id
_entity.type
_entity.pdbx_description
1 polymer ?
#
loop_
_entity_poly.entity_id
_entity_poly.type
_entity_poly.pdbx_seq_one_letter_code
_entity_poly.pdbx_strand_id
1 'polypeptide(L)'
;LETPLLDHPEEQESRQGPSGPSATQTAFVLIICCLSFLLGFNLASHLRPSEFSGRGIIKTVSRPSPILSNLDIRWKEVQFNGSLLKENIYRKDAGPEVDIAWKELGVDYHALIIPSSIAQSVGIDLDQVQVNDKYGGGYPANIEGLHHLHCLNLLRQTLHWNYRC
;
A
#
# COMPACT_ATOMS: atom_id res chain seq x y z
N LEU A 1 -104.45 9.93 -13.49
CA LEU A 1 -103.52 11.05 -13.78
C LEU A 1 -102.14 10.60 -13.32
N GLU A 2 -101.17 10.72 -14.20
CA GLU A 2 -99.89 10.00 -14.23
C GLU A 2 -98.96 10.22 -13.02
N THR A 3 -98.29 9.16 -12.58
CA THR A 3 -97.07 9.20 -11.74
C THR A 3 -95.84 9.43 -12.64
N PRO A 4 -94.97 10.40 -12.36
CA PRO A 4 -93.79 10.66 -13.19
C PRO A 4 -92.66 9.68 -12.88
N LEU A 5 -92.01 9.23 -13.96
CA LEU A 5 -90.80 8.42 -14.00
C LEU A 5 -89.63 9.21 -13.38
N LEU A 6 -89.00 8.71 -12.31
CA LEU A 6 -87.77 9.28 -11.77
C LEU A 6 -86.57 8.78 -12.59
N ASP A 7 -85.85 9.74 -13.16
CA ASP A 7 -84.63 9.59 -13.94
C ASP A 7 -83.47 9.17 -13.01
N HIS A 8 -82.76 8.08 -13.34
CA HIS A 8 -81.58 7.63 -12.60
C HIS A 8 -80.33 8.15 -13.31
N PRO A 9 -79.52 9.03 -12.69
CA PRO A 9 -78.30 9.49 -13.32
C PRO A 9 -77.22 8.39 -13.28
N GLU A 10 -76.58 8.16 -14.42
CA GLU A 10 -75.40 7.30 -14.57
C GLU A 10 -74.25 7.78 -13.67
N GLU A 11 -73.73 6.87 -12.85
CA GLU A 11 -72.59 7.10 -11.98
C GLU A 11 -71.29 7.05 -12.81
N GLN A 12 -70.72 8.21 -13.14
CA GLN A 12 -69.38 8.29 -13.74
C GLN A 12 -68.32 7.97 -12.67
N GLU A 13 -67.87 6.71 -12.63
CA GLU A 13 -66.73 6.28 -11.81
C GLU A 13 -65.44 6.91 -12.34
N SER A 14 -64.98 8.00 -11.71
CA SER A 14 -63.69 8.62 -12.00
C SER A 14 -62.54 7.69 -11.60
N ARG A 15 -61.83 7.12 -12.57
CA ARG A 15 -60.55 6.42 -12.30
C ARG A 15 -59.51 7.42 -11.78
N GLN A 16 -59.31 7.45 -10.47
CA GLN A 16 -58.16 8.12 -9.86
C GLN A 16 -56.90 7.29 -10.16
N GLY A 17 -56.02 7.82 -11.01
CA GLY A 17 -54.66 7.30 -11.15
C GLY A 17 -53.88 7.46 -9.83
N PRO A 18 -52.86 6.62 -9.58
CA PRO A 18 -52.16 6.62 -8.31
C PRO A 18 -51.55 8.00 -8.02
N SER A 19 -51.96 8.61 -6.92
CA SER A 19 -51.41 9.87 -6.43
C SER A 19 -49.94 9.67 -6.04
N GLY A 20 -49.04 10.40 -6.69
CA GLY A 20 -47.61 10.40 -6.36
C GLY A 20 -47.35 10.82 -4.90
N PRO A 21 -46.17 10.50 -4.34
CA PRO A 21 -45.87 10.79 -2.94
C PRO A 21 -45.96 12.29 -2.66
N SER A 22 -46.56 12.63 -1.52
CA SER A 22 -46.72 14.02 -1.08
C SER A 22 -45.35 14.68 -0.83
N ALA A 23 -45.24 15.99 -1.07
CA ALA A 23 -44.02 16.76 -0.82
C ALA A 23 -43.49 16.63 0.62
N THR A 24 -44.38 16.35 1.58
CA THR A 24 -43.99 16.07 2.97
C THR A 24 -43.31 14.69 3.09
N GLN A 25 -43.83 13.67 2.40
CA GLN A 25 -43.25 12.33 2.39
C GLN A 25 -41.87 12.32 1.73
N THR A 26 -41.69 13.07 0.63
CA THR A 26 -40.38 13.20 -0.02
C THR A 26 -39.38 13.94 0.88
N ALA A 27 -39.80 15.00 1.58
CA ALA A 27 -38.97 15.70 2.55
C ALA A 27 -38.54 14.80 3.72
N PHE A 28 -39.44 13.98 4.28
CA PHE A 28 -39.11 13.02 5.34
C PHE A 28 -38.09 11.97 4.88
N VAL A 29 -38.26 11.42 3.66
CA VAL A 29 -37.29 10.46 3.10
C VAL A 29 -35.92 11.10 2.92
N LEU A 30 -35.86 12.34 2.42
CA LEU A 30 -34.59 13.06 2.25
C LEU A 30 -33.89 13.32 3.60
N ILE A 31 -34.64 13.68 4.64
CA ILE A 31 -34.08 13.88 5.98
C ILE A 31 -33.51 12.58 6.53
N ILE A 32 -34.23 11.45 6.40
CA ILE A 32 -33.74 10.14 6.86
C ILE A 32 -32.48 9.74 6.09
N CYS A 33 -32.43 9.96 4.77
CA CYS A 33 -31.24 9.72 3.96
C CYS A 33 -30.06 10.57 4.42
N CYS A 34 -30.27 11.87 4.68
CA CYS A 34 -29.23 12.77 5.18
C CYS A 34 -28.73 12.34 6.56
N LEU A 35 -29.62 11.98 7.49
CA LEU A 35 -29.23 11.50 8.82
C LEU A 35 -28.46 10.19 8.76
N SER A 36 -28.88 9.26 7.91
CA SER A 36 -28.20 7.99 7.68
C SER A 36 -26.80 8.21 7.08
N PHE A 37 -26.66 9.15 6.15
CA PHE A 37 -25.37 9.53 5.55
C PHE A 37 -24.44 10.19 6.58
N LEU A 38 -24.96 11.12 7.37
CA LEU A 38 -24.17 11.81 8.40
C LEU A 38 -23.73 10.84 9.51
N LEU A 39 -24.62 9.94 9.95
CA LEU A 39 -24.29 8.92 10.94
C LEU A 39 -23.29 7.92 10.37
N GLY A 40 -23.47 7.47 9.13
CA GLY A 40 -22.53 6.59 8.43
C GLY A 40 -21.16 7.23 8.25
N PHE A 41 -21.10 8.51 7.87
CA PHE A 41 -19.85 9.25 7.70
C PHE A 41 -19.11 9.47 9.03
N ASN A 42 -19.83 9.84 10.10
CA ASN A 42 -19.24 9.99 11.44
C ASN A 42 -18.78 8.65 12.02
N LEU A 43 -19.56 7.59 11.85
CA LEU A 43 -19.16 6.26 12.29
C LEU A 43 -17.96 5.76 11.49
N ALA A 44 -17.97 5.92 10.16
CA ALA A 44 -16.85 5.55 9.31
C ALA A 44 -15.59 6.37 9.62
N SER A 45 -15.70 7.66 9.95
CA SER A 45 -14.55 8.49 10.32
C SER A 45 -13.99 8.13 11.70
N HIS A 46 -14.84 7.75 12.66
CA HIS A 46 -14.41 7.27 13.98
C HIS A 46 -13.87 5.84 13.97
N LEU A 47 -14.40 4.97 13.09
CA LEU A 47 -13.88 3.61 12.88
C LEU A 47 -12.72 3.58 11.89
N ARG A 48 -12.43 4.69 11.19
CA ARG A 48 -11.27 4.80 10.31
C ARG A 48 -10.04 4.61 11.20
N PRO A 49 -9.24 3.56 10.99
CA PRO A 49 -8.04 3.35 11.78
C PRO A 49 -7.18 4.60 11.60
N SER A 50 -7.01 5.37 12.68
CA SER A 50 -6.36 6.68 12.64
C SER A 50 -4.89 6.56 12.24
N GLU A 51 -4.31 5.36 12.31
CA GLU A 51 -3.07 5.03 11.65
C GLU A 51 -3.13 3.59 11.16
N PHE A 52 -3.01 3.40 9.84
CA PHE A 52 -2.46 2.16 9.33
C PHE A 52 -0.97 2.17 9.75
N SER A 53 -0.71 1.80 11.01
CA SER A 53 0.62 1.86 11.62
C SER A 53 1.60 1.20 10.67
N GLY A 54 2.68 1.89 10.30
CA GLY A 54 3.61 1.42 9.28
C GLY A 54 4.10 -0.01 9.54
N ARG A 55 4.17 -0.41 10.82
CA ARG A 55 4.50 -1.76 11.30
C ARG A 55 3.50 -2.84 10.86
N GLY A 56 2.20 -2.55 10.78
CA GLY A 56 1.19 -3.50 10.32
C GLY A 56 1.36 -3.81 8.84
N ILE A 57 1.69 -2.79 8.04
CA ILE A 57 1.89 -2.93 6.59
C ILE A 57 3.09 -3.81 6.27
N ILE A 58 4.26 -3.52 6.88
CA ILE A 58 5.50 -4.29 6.60
C ILE A 58 5.29 -5.77 6.85
N LYS A 59 4.61 -6.12 7.94
CA LYS A 59 4.38 -7.51 8.32
C LYS A 59 3.57 -8.28 7.27
N THR A 60 2.76 -7.59 6.48
CA THR A 60 1.97 -8.19 5.39
C THR A 60 2.77 -8.32 4.10
N VAL A 61 3.71 -7.41 3.82
CA VAL A 61 4.44 -7.36 2.54
C VAL A 61 5.88 -7.84 2.61
N SER A 62 6.39 -8.15 3.80
CA SER A 62 7.79 -8.54 4.02
C SER A 62 7.88 -9.79 4.88
N ARG A 63 8.92 -10.61 4.61
CA ARG A 63 9.30 -11.71 5.50
C ARG A 63 9.77 -11.18 6.86
N PRO A 64 9.66 -11.99 7.93
CA PRO A 64 10.27 -11.67 9.21
C PRO A 64 11.75 -11.30 9.02
N SER A 65 12.14 -10.13 9.49
CA SER A 65 13.51 -9.64 9.40
C SER A 65 13.90 -8.93 10.69
N PRO A 66 15.08 -9.21 11.28
CA PRO A 66 15.50 -8.62 12.55
C PRO A 66 15.66 -7.11 12.45
N ILE A 67 15.98 -6.59 11.26
CA ILE A 67 16.15 -5.16 11.06
C ILE A 67 14.85 -4.39 11.30
N LEU A 68 13.70 -5.02 11.06
CA LEU A 68 12.39 -4.39 11.22
C LEU A 68 11.99 -4.17 12.68
N SER A 69 12.61 -4.86 13.64
CA SER A 69 12.26 -4.69 15.07
C SER A 69 12.74 -3.35 15.63
N ASN A 70 13.80 -2.78 15.05
CA ASN A 70 14.48 -1.58 15.56
C ASN A 70 14.22 -0.33 14.70
N LEU A 71 13.43 -0.42 13.64
CA LEU A 71 13.15 0.69 12.73
C LEU A 71 11.77 1.29 12.98
N ASP A 72 11.72 2.61 13.12
CA ASP A 72 10.47 3.36 13.07
C ASP A 72 10.12 3.69 11.61
N ILE A 73 9.33 2.81 10.99
CA ILE A 73 8.96 2.92 9.58
C ILE A 73 7.78 3.88 9.44
N ARG A 74 8.05 5.04 8.84
CA ARG A 74 7.05 6.05 8.49
C ARG A 74 6.84 6.07 6.99
N TRP A 75 5.57 6.05 6.58
CA TRP A 75 5.18 6.13 5.19
C TRP A 75 4.86 7.58 4.82
N LYS A 76 5.34 8.00 3.66
CA LYS A 76 5.01 9.29 3.07
C LYS A 76 4.66 9.08 1.61
N GLU A 77 3.58 9.70 1.16
CA GLU A 77 3.26 9.74 -0.26
C GLU A 77 4.25 10.66 -0.98
N VAL A 78 4.90 10.13 -2.00
CA VAL A 78 5.89 10.84 -2.82
C VAL A 78 5.60 10.55 -4.29
N GLN A 79 5.57 11.60 -5.10
CA GLN A 79 5.46 11.45 -6.55
C GLN A 79 6.87 11.33 -7.14
N PHE A 80 7.20 10.14 -7.64
CA PHE A 80 8.50 9.90 -8.28
C PHE A 80 8.53 10.42 -9.71
N ASN A 81 9.68 10.93 -10.13
CA ASN A 81 9.92 11.21 -11.55
C ASN A 81 10.22 9.91 -12.30
N GLY A 82 9.20 9.35 -12.96
CA GLY A 82 9.31 8.11 -13.75
C GLY A 82 9.73 8.30 -15.20
N SER A 83 10.31 9.44 -15.58
CA SER A 83 10.73 9.68 -16.97
C SER A 83 11.81 8.68 -17.40
N LEU A 84 11.50 7.79 -18.33
CA LEU A 84 12.37 6.67 -18.71
C LEU A 84 13.66 7.06 -19.43
N LEU A 85 13.66 8.13 -20.22
CA LEU A 85 14.83 8.58 -20.99
C LEU A 85 15.58 9.73 -20.34
N LYS A 86 15.07 10.26 -19.23
CA LYS A 86 15.75 11.33 -18.50
C LYS A 86 16.91 10.72 -17.72
N GLU A 87 18.11 11.21 -17.99
CA GLU A 87 19.30 10.80 -17.27
C GLU A 87 19.23 11.27 -15.81
N ASN A 88 19.75 10.44 -14.91
CA ASN A 88 19.95 10.75 -13.50
C ASN A 88 21.38 10.36 -13.11
N ILE A 89 21.81 10.73 -11.90
CA ILE A 89 23.19 10.49 -11.44
C ILE A 89 23.62 9.01 -11.54
N TYR A 90 22.69 8.06 -11.38
CA TYR A 90 22.97 6.62 -11.42
C TYR A 90 23.09 6.06 -12.85
N ARG A 91 22.66 6.83 -13.86
CA ARG A 91 22.57 6.42 -15.27
C ARG A 91 23.53 7.16 -16.20
N LYS A 92 24.36 8.04 -15.65
CA LYS A 92 25.43 8.72 -16.38
C LYS A 92 26.54 7.76 -16.79
N ASP A 93 27.39 8.23 -17.70
CA ASP A 93 28.65 7.57 -18.05
C ASP A 93 29.52 7.30 -16.82
N ALA A 94 30.39 6.29 -16.94
CA ALA A 94 31.28 5.91 -15.85
C ALA A 94 32.16 7.09 -15.41
N GLY A 95 32.20 7.31 -14.09
CA GLY A 95 32.95 8.40 -13.50
C GLY A 95 32.82 8.42 -11.98
N PRO A 96 33.67 9.21 -11.30
CA PRO A 96 33.74 9.23 -9.84
C PRO A 96 32.43 9.67 -9.19
N GLU A 97 31.69 10.57 -9.83
CA GLU A 97 30.38 11.03 -9.34
C GLU A 97 29.32 9.92 -9.35
N VAL A 98 29.33 9.05 -10.36
CA VAL A 98 28.43 7.88 -10.43
C VAL A 98 28.85 6.86 -9.39
N ASP A 99 30.14 6.60 -9.24
CA ASP A 99 30.65 5.64 -8.26
C ASP A 99 30.30 6.06 -6.82
N ILE A 100 30.40 7.35 -6.51
CA ILE A 100 29.95 7.91 -5.21
C ILE A 100 28.45 7.71 -5.03
N ALA A 101 27.62 8.03 -6.03
CA ALA A 101 26.18 7.86 -5.91
C ALA A 101 25.79 6.39 -5.69
N TRP A 102 26.41 5.46 -6.41
CA TRP A 102 26.19 4.02 -6.18
C TRP A 102 26.66 3.58 -4.78
N LYS A 103 27.79 4.11 -4.31
CA LYS A 103 28.27 3.86 -2.94
C LYS A 103 27.27 4.30 -1.87
N GLU A 104 26.64 5.46 -2.05
CA GLU A 104 25.61 5.98 -1.14
C GLU A 104 24.35 5.09 -1.08
N LEU A 105 24.08 4.28 -2.11
CA LEU A 105 23.00 3.26 -2.08
C LEU A 105 23.35 2.04 -1.20
N GLY A 106 24.58 1.92 -0.72
CA GLY A 106 25.01 0.80 0.12
C GLY A 106 25.49 -0.42 -0.67
N VAL A 107 25.97 -0.24 -1.90
CA VAL A 107 26.52 -1.33 -2.74
C VAL A 107 27.77 -1.99 -2.13
N ASP A 108 28.44 -1.30 -1.20
CA ASP A 108 29.61 -1.78 -0.45
C ASP A 108 29.23 -2.34 0.93
N TYR A 109 27.97 -2.75 1.12
CA TYR A 109 27.53 -3.34 2.37
C TYR A 109 28.26 -4.68 2.62
N HIS A 110 28.47 -4.98 3.89
CA HIS A 110 29.07 -6.22 4.32
C HIS A 110 27.99 -7.21 4.78
N ALA A 111 28.30 -8.50 4.73
CA ALA A 111 27.49 -9.51 5.37
C ALA A 111 27.32 -9.18 6.87
N LEU A 112 26.11 -9.40 7.36
CA LEU A 112 25.72 -9.22 8.75
C LEU A 112 25.80 -10.57 9.46
N ILE A 113 25.99 -10.54 10.78
CA ILE A 113 25.93 -11.74 11.61
C ILE A 113 24.58 -11.79 12.31
N ILE A 114 23.83 -12.86 12.05
CA ILE A 114 22.56 -13.15 12.71
C ILE A 114 22.86 -14.00 13.96
N PRO A 115 22.49 -13.53 15.16
CA PRO A 115 22.63 -14.33 16.37
C PRO A 115 21.84 -15.63 16.29
N SER A 116 22.39 -16.72 16.82
CA SER A 116 21.74 -18.03 16.83
C SER A 116 20.36 -18.02 17.50
N SER A 117 20.13 -17.10 18.46
CA SER A 117 18.86 -16.94 19.16
C SER A 117 17.69 -16.51 18.24
N ILE A 118 17.99 -15.90 17.09
CA ILE A 118 16.97 -15.43 16.14
C ILE A 118 17.10 -16.06 14.75
N ALA A 119 18.08 -16.95 14.52
CA ALA A 119 18.35 -17.55 13.21
C ALA A 119 17.12 -18.28 12.62
N GLN A 120 16.47 -19.14 13.40
CA GLN A 120 15.27 -19.85 12.93
C GLN A 120 14.09 -18.93 12.66
N SER A 121 13.94 -17.81 13.39
CA SER A 121 12.81 -16.90 13.19
C SER A 121 12.88 -16.15 11.86
N VAL A 122 14.07 -16.11 11.25
CA VAL A 122 14.33 -15.50 9.94
C VAL A 122 14.54 -16.54 8.84
N GLY A 123 14.30 -17.82 9.14
CA GLY A 123 14.39 -18.93 8.18
C GLY A 123 15.81 -19.44 7.91
N ILE A 124 16.74 -19.26 8.87
CA ILE A 124 18.07 -19.87 8.80
C ILE A 124 18.04 -21.20 9.55
N ASP A 125 18.36 -22.29 8.85
CA ASP A 125 18.50 -23.62 9.45
C ASP A 125 19.78 -23.73 10.29
N LEU A 126 19.74 -24.53 11.36
CA LEU A 126 20.84 -24.62 12.33
C LEU A 126 22.10 -25.33 11.80
N ASP A 127 21.98 -26.04 10.68
CA ASP A 127 23.07 -26.73 10.00
C ASP A 127 23.74 -25.87 8.91
N GLN A 128 23.23 -24.65 8.68
CA GLN A 128 23.84 -23.67 7.78
C GLN A 128 25.23 -23.25 8.27
N VAL A 129 26.00 -22.63 7.36
CA VAL A 129 27.34 -22.13 7.66
C VAL A 129 27.30 -21.18 8.86
N GLN A 130 28.19 -21.41 9.82
CA GLN A 130 28.33 -20.61 11.02
C GLN A 130 29.72 -19.98 11.10
N VAL A 131 29.76 -18.77 11.64
CA VAL A 131 31.01 -18.14 12.04
C VAL A 131 31.56 -18.90 13.25
N ASN A 132 32.87 -19.13 13.29
CA ASN A 132 33.50 -19.78 14.43
C ASN A 132 33.29 -18.96 15.72
N ASP A 133 33.00 -19.63 16.83
CA ASP A 133 32.75 -19.00 18.13
C ASP A 133 33.87 -18.05 18.58
N LYS A 134 35.13 -18.33 18.20
CA LYS A 134 36.28 -17.46 18.51
C LYS A 134 36.18 -16.07 17.88
N TYR A 135 35.31 -15.89 16.88
CA TYR A 135 35.04 -14.62 16.19
C TYR A 135 33.63 -14.07 16.50
N GLY A 136 32.91 -14.63 17.47
CA GLY A 136 31.60 -14.16 17.91
C GLY A 136 30.41 -15.04 17.51
N GLY A 137 30.63 -16.10 16.73
CA GLY A 137 29.59 -17.08 16.40
C GLY A 137 28.47 -16.53 15.49
N GLY A 138 27.43 -17.34 15.28
CA GLY A 138 26.23 -16.95 14.53
C GLY A 138 26.31 -17.21 13.03
N TYR A 139 25.33 -16.68 12.30
CA TYR A 139 25.11 -17.02 10.89
C TYR A 139 25.38 -15.80 10.00
N PRO A 140 26.30 -15.89 9.02
CA PRO A 140 26.51 -14.83 8.06
C PRO A 140 25.29 -14.73 7.13
N ALA A 141 24.74 -13.52 6.99
CA ALA A 141 23.58 -13.25 6.16
C ALA A 141 23.74 -11.94 5.39
N ASN A 142 23.05 -11.84 4.26
CA ASN A 142 23.01 -10.63 3.45
C ASN A 142 21.62 -9.99 3.49
N ILE A 143 21.57 -8.67 3.34
CA ILE A 143 20.30 -8.00 3.03
C ILE A 143 20.07 -8.13 1.54
N GLU A 144 19.05 -8.89 1.14
CA GLU A 144 18.75 -9.24 -0.24
C GLU A 144 18.80 -8.05 -1.22
N GLY A 145 18.16 -6.93 -0.86
CA GLY A 145 18.14 -5.75 -1.71
C GLY A 145 19.54 -5.15 -1.96
N LEU A 146 20.40 -5.18 -0.94
CA LEU A 146 21.77 -4.69 -1.08
C LEU A 146 22.65 -5.69 -1.85
N HIS A 147 22.41 -7.00 -1.71
CA HIS A 147 23.10 -8.04 -2.48
C HIS A 147 22.89 -7.86 -3.97
N HIS A 148 21.65 -7.63 -4.39
CA HIS A 148 21.34 -7.31 -5.78
C HIS A 148 22.03 -6.04 -6.27
N LEU A 149 22.03 -4.98 -5.47
CA LEU A 149 22.70 -3.72 -5.82
C LEU A 149 24.22 -3.88 -5.93
N HIS A 150 24.84 -4.66 -5.05
CA HIS A 150 26.26 -4.98 -5.11
C HIS A 150 26.63 -5.65 -6.43
N CYS A 151 25.94 -6.74 -6.79
CA CYS A 151 26.17 -7.44 -8.05
C CYS A 151 25.91 -6.54 -9.27
N LEU A 152 24.86 -5.72 -9.23
CA LEU A 152 24.55 -4.79 -10.31
C LEU A 152 25.64 -3.72 -10.47
N ASN A 153 26.20 -3.21 -9.37
CA ASN A 153 27.32 -2.27 -9.40
C ASN A 153 28.59 -2.91 -9.98
N LEU A 154 28.87 -4.16 -9.63
CA LEU A 154 29.99 -4.92 -10.22
C LEU A 154 29.83 -5.07 -11.74
N LEU A 155 28.61 -5.39 -12.21
CA LEU A 155 28.32 -5.45 -13.64
C LEU A 155 28.50 -4.08 -14.31
N ARG A 156 27.94 -3.01 -13.74
CA ARG A 156 28.11 -1.65 -14.26
C ARG A 156 29.58 -1.28 -14.43
N GLN A 157 30.41 -1.53 -13.41
CA GLN A 157 31.84 -1.20 -13.45
C GLN A 157 32.59 -2.04 -14.48
N THR A 158 32.29 -3.34 -14.59
CA THR A 158 32.95 -4.25 -15.53
C THR A 158 32.53 -4.06 -16.99
N LEU A 159 31.37 -3.47 -17.25
CA LEU A 159 30.87 -3.22 -18.60
C LEU A 159 31.39 -1.91 -19.22
N HIS A 160 32.09 -1.04 -18.48
CA HIS A 160 32.62 0.22 -19.04
C HIS A 160 33.48 0.00 -20.29
N TRP A 161 34.24 -1.11 -20.35
CA TRP A 161 35.08 -1.45 -21.50
C TRP A 161 34.28 -1.98 -22.72
N ASN A 162 33.01 -2.37 -22.56
CA ASN A 162 32.20 -2.93 -23.66
C ASN A 162 31.59 -1.86 -24.58
N TYR A 163 31.70 -0.57 -24.25
CA TYR A 163 31.04 0.51 -25.02
C TYR A 163 31.95 1.26 -26.00
N ARG A 164 33.27 1.02 -25.99
CA ARG A 164 34.19 1.57 -26.99
C ARG A 164 34.60 0.48 -27.98
N CYS A 165 33.82 0.33 -29.05
CA CYS A 165 34.25 -0.31 -30.29
C CYS A 165 34.87 0.74 -31.22
#